data_AF-A0A7S0BZS1-F1
#
_entry.id   AF-A0A7S0BZS1-F1
#
_cell.length_a   1.000
_cell.length_b   1.000
_cell.length_c   1.000
_cell.angle_alpha   90.00
_cell.angle_beta   90.00
_cell.angle_gamma   90.00
#
_symmetry.space_group_name_H-M   'P 1'
#
loop_
_entity.id
_entity.type
_entity.pdbx_description
1 polymer ?
#
loop_
_entity_poly.entity_id
_entity_poly.type
_entity_poly.pdbx_seq_one_letter_code
_entity_poly.pdbx_strand_id
1 'polypeptide(L)'
;MAVIDPPFITQCVWEKYASISKLLLASKPRRFSDTSKENADDMSISTGMILATTVVENKEMMDRLLDCRPTNFRPSIPNLVYQYNTYSNFPCERLAQANPEIDRD
;
A
#
# COMPACT_ATOMS: atom_id res chain seq x y z
N MET A 1 -1.69 -3.53 -10.60
CA MET A 1 -2.22 -3.16 -9.29
C MET A 1 -1.66 -4.13 -8.27
N ALA A 2 -1.23 -3.66 -7.10
CA ALA A 2 -0.84 -4.51 -5.98
C ALA A 2 -1.86 -4.37 -4.84
N VAL A 3 -2.24 -5.50 -4.24
CA VAL A 3 -3.07 -5.55 -3.03
C VAL A 3 -2.18 -6.11 -1.91
N ILE A 4 -2.04 -5.38 -0.81
CA ILE A 4 -1.00 -5.64 0.20
C ILE A 4 -1.61 -5.69 1.60
N ASP A 5 -1.53 -6.85 2.25
CA ASP A 5 -1.92 -7.05 3.65
C ASP A 5 -0.83 -7.91 4.33
N PRO A 6 0.22 -7.29 4.91
CA PRO A 6 1.35 -8.03 5.43
C PRO A 6 1.02 -8.69 6.78
N PRO A 7 1.67 -9.81 7.12
CA PRO A 7 1.44 -10.51 8.40
C PRO A 7 1.84 -9.66 9.63
N PHE A 8 2.69 -8.64 9.43
CA PHE A 8 3.08 -7.70 10.46
C PHE A 8 3.06 -6.28 9.89
N ILE A 9 2.61 -5.33 10.71
CA ILE A 9 2.42 -3.92 10.34
C ILE A 9 3.62 -3.02 10.69
N THR A 10 4.78 -3.62 10.98
CA THR A 10 5.99 -2.87 11.37
C THR A 10 6.66 -2.21 10.17
N GLN A 11 7.42 -1.15 10.43
CA GLN A 11 8.10 -0.39 9.38
C GLN A 11 9.04 -1.25 8.52
N CYS A 12 9.87 -2.09 9.14
CA CYS A 12 10.84 -2.91 8.40
C CYS A 12 10.18 -3.93 7.46
N VAL A 13 8.93 -4.34 7.74
CA VAL A 13 8.15 -5.19 6.85
C VAL A 13 7.60 -4.35 5.70
N TRP A 14 7.00 -3.20 5.99
CA TRP A 14 6.50 -2.29 4.96
C TRP A 14 7.57 -1.81 3.97
N GLU A 15 8.80 -1.56 4.42
CA GLU A 15 9.92 -1.21 3.54
C GLU A 15 10.21 -2.31 2.49
N LYS A 16 10.14 -3.59 2.89
CA LYS A 16 10.33 -4.73 1.97
C LYS A 16 9.17 -4.86 1.00
N TYR A 17 7.93 -4.73 1.48
CA TYR A 17 6.74 -4.80 0.63
C TYR A 17 6.65 -3.62 -0.35
N ALA A 18 7.06 -2.42 0.07
CA ALA A 18 7.14 -1.26 -0.80
C ALA A 18 8.18 -1.46 -1.91
N SER A 19 9.36 -1.98 -1.55
CA SER A 19 10.44 -2.27 -2.49
C SER A 19 10.00 -3.25 -3.58
N ILE A 20 9.39 -4.39 -3.19
CA ILE A 20 8.93 -5.38 -4.18
C ILE A 20 7.75 -4.85 -5.00
N SER A 21 6.85 -4.07 -4.40
CA SER A 21 5.71 -3.49 -5.12
C SER A 21 6.17 -2.54 -6.23
N LYS A 22 7.18 -1.70 -5.96
CA LYS A 22 7.77 -0.81 -6.98
C LYS A 22 8.40 -1.59 -8.12
N LEU A 23 9.08 -2.70 -7.82
CA LEU A 23 9.67 -3.59 -8.85
C LEU A 23 8.60 -4.27 -9.69
N LEU A 24 7.54 -4.80 -9.07
CA LEU A 24 6.45 -5.50 -9.76
C LEU A 24 5.57 -4.56 -10.60
N LEU A 25 5.44 -3.31 -10.18
CA LEU A 25 4.61 -2.30 -10.84
C LEU A 25 5.40 -1.40 -11.81
N ALA A 26 6.70 -1.65 -11.99
CA ALA A 26 7.52 -0.94 -12.97
C ALA A 26 6.98 -1.18 -14.39
N SER A 27 6.74 -0.11 -15.13
CA SER A 27 6.07 -0.15 -16.45
C SER A 27 6.88 -0.88 -17.52
N LYS A 28 8.18 -1.11 -17.31
CA LYS A 28 9.06 -1.85 -18.22
C LYS A 28 9.35 -3.24 -17.64
N PRO A 29 9.07 -4.34 -18.35
CA PRO A 29 9.50 -5.66 -17.91
C PRO A 29 11.02 -5.71 -17.90
N ARG A 30 11.63 -5.82 -16.71
CA ARG A 30 13.05 -6.10 -16.58
C ARG A 30 13.27 -7.55 -17.03
N ARG A 31 14.11 -7.76 -18.04
CA ARG A 31 14.52 -9.12 -18.41
C ARG A 31 15.36 -9.69 -17.28
N PHE A 32 15.12 -10.97 -16.96
CA PHE A 32 15.80 -11.70 -15.89
C PHE A 32 17.34 -11.71 -16.04
N SER A 33 17.87 -11.40 -17.22
CA SER A 33 19.30 -11.45 -17.57
C SER A 33 20.08 -10.16 -17.34
N ASP A 34 19.44 -9.02 -17.05
CA ASP A 34 20.12 -7.73 -17.05
C ASP A 34 20.69 -7.40 -15.66
N THR A 35 21.78 -8.06 -15.29
CA THR A 35 22.53 -7.85 -14.02
C THR A 35 23.49 -6.64 -14.08
N SER A 36 23.26 -5.69 -14.98
CA SER A 36 24.09 -4.49 -15.11
C SER A 36 23.56 -3.36 -14.22
N LYS A 37 24.22 -3.19 -13.07
CA LYS A 37 24.37 -1.97 -12.25
C LYS A 37 23.42 -0.82 -12.60
N GLU A 38 22.37 -0.68 -11.80
CA GLU A 38 21.43 0.43 -11.86
C GLU A 38 22.04 1.71 -11.30
N ASN A 39 22.07 2.76 -12.12
CA ASN A 39 22.18 4.12 -11.63
C ASN A 39 20.91 4.45 -10.84
N ALA A 40 21.08 4.81 -9.57
CA ALA A 40 20.03 4.93 -8.55
C ALA A 40 19.14 6.18 -8.66
N ASP A 41 19.15 6.90 -9.80
CA ASP A 41 18.53 8.23 -9.91
C ASP A 41 17.31 8.31 -10.85
N ASP A 42 16.92 7.22 -11.52
CA ASP A 42 15.61 7.20 -12.20
C ASP A 42 14.54 6.79 -11.20
N MET A 43 14.18 7.74 -10.31
CA MET A 43 12.98 7.69 -9.46
C MET A 43 11.74 7.78 -10.35
N SER A 44 11.55 6.77 -11.19
CA SER A 44 10.34 6.53 -11.97
C SER A 44 9.17 6.51 -10.99
N ILE A 45 8.30 7.51 -11.11
CA ILE A 45 6.98 7.53 -10.49
C ILE A 45 6.35 6.15 -10.75
N SER A 46 6.11 5.37 -9.70
CA SER A 46 5.49 4.06 -9.85
C SER A 46 4.08 4.28 -10.35
N THR A 47 3.85 4.05 -11.65
CA THR A 47 2.53 4.24 -12.28
C THR A 47 1.49 3.19 -11.86
N GLY A 48 1.85 2.30 -10.93
CA GLY A 48 0.99 1.22 -10.48
C GLY A 48 0.05 1.65 -9.35
N MET A 49 -1.20 1.20 -9.45
CA MET A 49 -2.18 1.33 -8.39
C MET A 49 -1.86 0.40 -7.22
N ILE A 50 -1.92 0.91 -6.00
CA ILE A 50 -1.68 0.18 -4.75
C ILE A 50 -2.91 0.29 -3.86
N LEU A 51 -3.36 -0.85 -3.36
CA LEU A 51 -4.36 -0.98 -2.31
C LEU A 51 -3.71 -1.70 -1.13
N ALA A 52 -3.77 -1.13 0.06
CA ALA A 52 -3.10 -1.67 1.23
C ALA A 52 -3.99 -1.59 2.47
N THR A 53 -3.72 -2.45 3.45
CA THR A 53 -4.39 -2.43 4.77
C THR A 53 -3.36 -2.38 5.88
N THR A 54 -3.55 -1.44 6.80
CA THR A 54 -2.76 -1.32 8.04
C THR A 54 -3.47 -0.39 9.02
N VAL A 55 -2.86 -0.11 10.17
CA VAL A 55 -3.41 0.78 11.19
C VAL A 55 -3.22 2.27 10.82
N VAL A 56 -3.96 3.16 11.48
CA VAL A 56 -3.92 4.62 11.17
C VAL A 56 -2.58 5.27 11.55
N GLU A 57 -1.88 4.71 12.53
CA GLU A 57 -0.57 5.15 13.02
C GLU A 57 0.50 5.09 11.92
N ASN A 58 0.29 4.22 10.93
CA ASN A 58 1.21 4.03 9.81
C ASN A 58 1.02 5.05 8.68
N LYS A 59 0.11 6.04 8.81
CA LYS A 59 -0.24 6.96 7.71
C LYS A 59 0.97 7.67 7.08
N GLU A 60 1.90 8.16 7.90
CA GLU A 60 3.06 8.93 7.44
C GLU A 60 4.06 8.03 6.72
N MET A 61 4.20 6.79 7.20
CA MET A 61 5.01 5.78 6.56
C MET A 61 4.42 5.35 5.21
N MET A 62 3.10 5.16 5.12
CA MET A 62 2.42 4.76 3.89
C MET A 62 2.51 5.83 2.80
N ASP A 63 2.35 7.10 3.18
CA ASP A 63 2.52 8.26 2.29
C ASP A 63 3.96 8.31 1.76
N ARG A 64 4.95 8.24 2.66
CA ARG A 64 6.38 8.26 2.29
C ARG A 64 6.82 7.08 1.42
N LEU A 65 6.37 5.87 1.72
CA LEU A 65 6.85 4.66 1.02
C LEU A 65 6.16 4.42 -0.32
N LEU A 66 4.85 4.69 -0.39
CA LEU A 66 3.97 4.23 -1.46
C LEU A 66 3.03 5.30 -2.02
N ASP A 67 3.12 6.56 -1.55
CA ASP A 67 2.19 7.65 -1.90
C ASP A 67 0.72 7.28 -1.60
N CYS A 68 0.54 6.47 -0.56
CA CYS A 68 -0.75 5.91 -0.17
C CYS A 68 -1.37 6.73 0.97
N ARG A 69 -2.62 7.15 0.79
CA ARG A 69 -3.41 7.86 1.81
C ARG A 69 -4.50 6.96 2.38
N PRO A 70 -4.85 7.12 3.67
CA PRO A 70 -5.96 6.36 4.24
C PRO A 70 -7.27 6.79 3.59
N THR A 71 -8.17 5.83 3.42
CA THR A 71 -9.50 6.02 2.86
C THR A 71 -10.55 5.92 3.98
N ASN A 72 -11.79 6.32 3.68
CA ASN A 72 -12.88 6.30 4.64
C ASN A 72 -13.45 4.88 4.84
N PHE A 73 -13.29 4.04 3.82
CA PHE A 73 -13.60 2.63 3.93
C PHE A 73 -12.59 1.96 4.85
N ARG A 74 -13.11 1.25 5.84
CA ARG A 74 -12.32 0.49 6.81
C ARG A 74 -12.82 -0.96 6.76
N PRO A 75 -11.94 -1.97 6.66
CA PRO A 75 -12.37 -3.36 6.64
C PRO A 75 -12.97 -3.77 7.99
N SER A 76 -14.06 -4.55 7.97
CA SER A 76 -14.61 -5.17 9.18
C SER A 76 -13.82 -6.45 9.45
N ILE A 77 -13.03 -6.49 10.52
CA ILE A 77 -12.23 -7.65 10.92
C ILE A 77 -12.69 -8.07 12.32
N PRO A 78 -13.59 -9.06 12.42
CA PRO A 78 -14.11 -9.52 13.69
C PRO A 78 -12.98 -9.97 14.63
N ASN A 79 -13.12 -9.65 15.92
CA ASN A 79 -12.19 -10.02 17.01
C ASN A 79 -10.83 -9.31 16.99
N LEU A 80 -10.59 -8.40 16.06
CA LEU A 80 -9.40 -7.57 16.08
C LEU A 80 -9.59 -6.43 17.08
N VAL A 81 -8.66 -6.26 18.01
CA VAL A 81 -8.74 -5.21 19.05
C VAL A 81 -8.41 -3.81 18.53
N TYR A 82 -7.96 -3.71 17.28
CA TYR A 82 -7.63 -2.47 16.60
C TYR A 82 -8.34 -2.41 15.24
N GLN A 83 -8.67 -1.21 14.80
CA GLN A 83 -9.30 -0.98 13.51
C GLN A 83 -8.24 -0.72 12.44
N TYR A 84 -8.30 -1.48 11.35
CA TYR A 84 -7.50 -1.19 10.16
C TYR A 84 -8.16 -0.10 9.31
N ASN A 85 -7.31 0.63 8.59
CA ASN A 85 -7.68 1.53 7.53
C ASN A 85 -7.25 0.92 6.19
N THR A 86 -8.06 1.16 5.16
CA THR A 86 -7.64 0.94 3.79
C THR A 86 -6.83 2.14 3.31
N TYR A 87 -5.78 1.88 2.53
CA TYR A 87 -4.89 2.89 1.97
C TYR A 87 -4.80 2.75 0.46
N SER A 88 -4.81 3.85 -0.28
CA SER A 88 -4.62 3.86 -1.73
C SER A 88 -3.83 5.06 -2.23
N ASN A 89 -3.11 4.88 -3.35
CA ASN A 89 -2.44 5.96 -4.10
C ASN A 89 -3.27 6.43 -5.31
N PHE A 90 -4.54 6.02 -5.38
CA PHE A 90 -5.47 6.36 -6.45
C PHE A 90 -6.84 6.73 -5.88
N PRO A 91 -7.61 7.60 -6.56
CA PRO A 91 -8.96 7.95 -6.15
C PRO A 91 -9.92 6.78 -6.39
N CYS A 92 -10.82 6.53 -5.44
CA CYS A 92 -11.88 5.52 -5.58
C CYS A 92 -13.12 5.90 -4.76
N GLU A 93 -14.27 6.06 -5.44
CA GLU A 93 -15.53 6.45 -4.80
C GLU A 93 -16.01 5.44 -3.75
N ARG A 94 -15.79 4.15 -3.99
CA ARG A 94 -16.18 3.09 -3.05
C ARG A 94 -15.32 3.15 -1.78
N LEU A 95 -14.02 3.42 -1.93
CA LEU A 95 -13.12 3.56 -0.78
C LEU A 95 -13.36 4.88 -0.02
N ALA A 96 -14.00 5.87 -0.64
CA ALA A 96 -14.40 7.11 0.03
C ALA A 96 -15.65 6.96 0.91
N GLN A 97 -16.35 5.84 0.84
CA GLN A 97 -17.56 5.56 1.63
C GLN A 97 -17.19 4.82 2.91
N ALA A 98 -17.92 5.09 4.00
CA ALA A 98 -17.80 4.30 5.22
C ALA A 98 -18.30 2.87 4.98
N ASN A 99 -17.62 1.88 5.56
CA ASN A 99 -18.06 0.49 5.50
C ASN A 99 -19.33 0.30 6.35
N PRO A 100 -20.47 -0.17 5.79
CA PRO A 100 -21.68 -0.42 6.56
C PRO A 100 -21.58 -1.62 7.52
N GLU A 101 -20.57 -2.47 7.37
CA GLU A 101 -20.34 -3.65 8.24
C GLU A 101 -19.62 -3.30 9.56
N ILE A 102 -19.17 -2.06 9.70
CA ILE A 102 -18.59 -1.56 10.95
C ILE A 102 -19.70 -0.83 11.68
N ASP A 103 -19.98 -1.27 12.91
CA ASP A 103 -20.93 -0.60 13.78
C ASP A 103 -20.53 0.87 13.93
N ARG A 104 -21.49 1.76 13.68
CA ARG A 104 -21.35 3.18 13.97
C ARG A 104 -21.75 3.33 15.43
N ASP A 105 -20.77 3.25 16.33
CA ASP A 105 -20.96 3.69 17.72
C ASP A 105 -21.58 5.10 17.77
#